data_AF-A0A2M8L078-F1
#
_entry.id   AF-A0A2M8L078-F1
#
_cell.length_a   1.000
_cell.length_b   1.000
_cell.length_c   1.000
_cell.angle_alpha   90.00
_cell.angle_beta   90.00
_cell.angle_gamma   90.00
#
_symmetry.space_group_name_H-M   'P 1'
#
loop_
_entity.id
_entity.type
_entity.pdbx_description
1 polymer ?
#
loop_
_entity_poly.entity_id
_entity_poly.type
_entity_poly.pdbx_seq_one_letter_code
_entity_poly.pdbx_strand_id
1 'polypeptide(L)'
;MTGDTVWVHQVPRIGEECLPELERQHPDLDIIESPRGLQTNEEIAAWIGPILVKYGEYRRVLPLHPDQHTSIDGVEELISWGAAEKIIHADVNNPAQAIEDIRRVRGNT
;
A
#
# COMPACT_ATOMS: atom_id res chain seq x y z
N MET A 1 7.15 -2.54 6.44
CA MET A 1 8.39 -2.30 5.67
C MET A 1 8.56 -0.83 5.37
N THR A 2 7.54 -0.15 4.84
CA THR A 2 7.52 1.31 4.62
C THR A 2 7.23 2.10 5.90
N GLY A 3 6.42 1.55 6.81
CA GLY A 3 6.01 2.22 8.05
C GLY A 3 4.67 2.95 7.96
N ASP A 4 4.10 3.02 6.75
CA ASP A 4 2.87 3.74 6.46
C ASP A 4 1.60 2.92 6.72
N THR A 5 0.50 3.62 7.01
CA THR A 5 -0.85 3.04 6.90
C THR A 5 -1.28 3.11 5.45
N VAL A 6 -1.34 1.95 4.79
CA VAL A 6 -1.51 1.86 3.34
C VAL A 6 -2.97 1.68 2.97
N TRP A 7 -3.40 2.35 1.91
CA TRP A 7 -4.67 2.09 1.25
C TRP A 7 -4.53 0.97 0.22
N VAL A 8 -5.62 0.28 -0.09
CA VAL A 8 -5.62 -0.89 -0.99
C VAL A 8 -5.00 -0.57 -2.36
N HIS A 9 -5.25 0.62 -2.89
CA HIS A 9 -4.70 1.05 -4.19
C HIS A 9 -3.19 1.32 -4.17
N GLN A 10 -2.59 1.50 -2.98
CA GLN A 10 -1.15 1.73 -2.81
C GLN A 10 -0.36 0.42 -2.72
N VAL A 11 -1.04 -0.72 -2.49
CA VAL A 11 -0.40 -2.04 -2.33
C VAL A 11 0.48 -2.42 -3.53
N PRO A 12 0.07 -2.24 -4.80
CA PRO A 12 0.93 -2.58 -5.94
C PRO A 12 2.27 -1.84 -5.93
N ARG A 13 2.23 -0.50 -5.79
CA ARG A 13 3.43 0.35 -5.73
C ARG A 13 4.35 -0.05 -4.58
N ILE A 14 3.78 -0.25 -3.39
CA ILE A 14 4.56 -0.62 -2.21
C ILE A 14 5.18 -2.01 -2.40
N GLY A 15 4.46 -2.94 -3.05
CA GLY A 15 5.01 -4.23 -3.43
C GLY A 15 6.25 -4.09 -4.32
N GLU A 16 6.19 -3.22 -5.34
CA GLU A 16 7.31 -2.94 -6.24
C GLU A 16 8.50 -2.31 -5.51
N GLU A 17 8.27 -1.35 -4.60
CA GLU A 17 9.33 -0.74 -3.79
C GLU A 17 9.98 -1.74 -2.83
N CYS A 18 9.19 -2.66 -2.29
CA CYS A 18 9.64 -3.68 -1.35
C CYS A 18 10.45 -4.81 -2.02
N LEU A 19 10.17 -5.12 -3.29
CA LEU A 19 10.68 -6.32 -3.96
C LEU A 19 12.21 -6.43 -3.96
N PRO A 20 13.00 -5.42 -4.38
CA PRO A 20 14.46 -5.56 -4.45
C PRO A 20 15.09 -5.82 -3.07
N GLU A 21 14.55 -5.19 -2.03
CA GLU A 21 15.05 -5.35 -0.67
C GLU A 21 14.65 -6.71 -0.07
N LEU A 22 13.46 -7.21 -0.40
CA LEU A 22 13.05 -8.57 -0.03
C LEU A 22 13.95 -9.63 -0.68
N GLU A 23 14.24 -9.52 -1.97
CA GLU A 23 15.17 -10.42 -2.67
C GLU A 23 16.58 -10.36 -2.07
N ARG A 24 17.06 -9.15 -1.73
CA ARG A 24 18.37 -8.95 -1.09
C ARG A 24 18.43 -9.59 0.30
N GLN A 25 17.39 -9.43 1.12
CA GLN A 25 17.33 -10.00 2.47
C GLN A 25 17.07 -11.51 2.44
N HIS A 26 16.39 -12.00 1.41
CA HIS A 26 15.88 -13.37 1.29
C HIS A 26 16.13 -13.94 -0.12
N PRO A 27 17.40 -14.22 -0.49
CA PRO A 27 17.74 -14.66 -1.84
C PRO A 27 17.10 -15.99 -2.25
N ASP A 28 16.64 -16.78 -1.28
CA ASP A 28 15.94 -18.03 -1.51
C ASP A 28 14.52 -17.86 -2.08
N LEU A 29 13.96 -16.64 -2.05
CA LEU A 29 12.68 -16.33 -2.69
C LEU A 29 12.74 -16.48 -4.21
N ASP A 30 13.89 -16.20 -4.84
CA ASP A 30 14.09 -16.34 -6.29
C ASP A 30 14.04 -17.81 -6.75
N ILE A 31 14.23 -18.76 -5.83
CA ILE A 31 14.24 -20.20 -6.11
C ILE A 31 12.81 -20.77 -6.11
N ILE A 32 11.84 -20.06 -5.52
CA ILE A 32 10.46 -20.55 -5.38
C ILE A 32 9.68 -20.19 -6.65
N GLU A 33 9.56 -21.16 -7.55
CA GLU A 33 8.73 -20.99 -8.74
C GLU A 33 7.23 -20.99 -8.37
N SER A 34 6.52 -19.95 -8.81
CA SER A 34 5.06 -19.89 -8.69
C SER A 34 4.42 -20.80 -9.75
N PRO A 35 3.64 -21.82 -9.35
CA PRO A 35 2.98 -22.71 -10.28
C PRO A 35 1.86 -21.95 -10.99
N ARG A 36 1.80 -22.10 -12.32
CA ARG A 36 0.72 -21.53 -13.11
C ARG A 36 -0.53 -22.38 -12.98
N GLY A 37 -1.67 -21.72 -12.76
CA GLY A 37 -2.99 -22.34 -12.94
C GLY A 37 -3.51 -23.17 -11.77
N LEU A 38 -3.06 -22.94 -10.53
CA LEU A 38 -3.74 -23.49 -9.35
C LEU A 38 -5.21 -23.02 -9.33
N GLN A 39 -6.17 -23.95 -9.23
CA GLN A 39 -7.60 -23.66 -9.28
C GLN A 39 -8.33 -23.99 -7.96
N THR A 40 -7.72 -24.81 -7.11
CA THR A 40 -8.35 -25.33 -5.89
C THR A 40 -7.52 -25.06 -4.64
N ASN A 41 -8.18 -25.05 -3.48
CA ASN A 41 -7.50 -24.88 -2.20
C ASN A 41 -6.57 -26.05 -1.89
N GLU A 42 -6.93 -27.25 -2.32
CA GLU A 42 -6.12 -28.46 -2.16
C GLU A 42 -4.82 -28.38 -2.96
N GLU A 43 -4.87 -27.88 -4.20
CA GLU A 43 -3.68 -27.65 -5.03
C GLU A 43 -2.76 -26.58 -4.41
N ILE A 44 -3.35 -25.49 -3.90
CA ILE A 44 -2.61 -24.44 -3.20
C ILE A 44 -1.95 -25.00 -1.93
N ALA A 45 -2.69 -25.75 -1.13
CA ALA A 45 -2.18 -26.37 0.10
C ALA A 45 -1.04 -27.35 -0.18
N ALA A 46 -1.17 -28.16 -1.23
CA ALA A 46 -0.15 -29.12 -1.64
C ALA A 46 1.14 -28.42 -2.12
N TRP A 47 1.02 -27.28 -2.79
CA TRP A 47 2.17 -26.49 -3.22
C TRP A 47 2.83 -25.73 -2.06
N ILE A 48 2.05 -25.05 -1.22
CA ILE A 48 2.59 -24.21 -0.14
C ILE A 48 3.10 -25.03 1.05
N GLY A 49 2.55 -26.21 1.31
CA GLY A 49 2.90 -27.06 2.45
C GLY A 49 4.40 -27.35 2.58
N PRO A 50 5.06 -27.86 1.53
CA PRO A 50 6.51 -28.08 1.54
C PRO A 50 7.33 -26.80 1.74
N ILE A 51 6.86 -25.67 1.18
CA ILE A 51 7.52 -24.36 1.32
C ILE A 51 7.47 -23.92 2.79
N LEU A 52 6.31 -24.05 3.44
CA LEU A 52 6.13 -23.73 4.86
C LEU A 52 6.97 -24.62 5.77
N VAL A 53 7.07 -25.92 5.48
CA VAL A 53 7.94 -26.84 6.24
C VAL A 53 9.42 -26.43 6.12
N LYS A 54 9.85 -26.01 4.91
CA LYS A 54 11.24 -25.67 4.65
C LYS A 54 11.64 -24.29 5.18
N TYR A 55 10.77 -23.30 5.03
CA TYR A 55 11.10 -21.89 5.23
C TYR A 55 10.33 -21.21 6.37
N GLY A 56 9.33 -21.89 6.95
CA GLY A 56 8.42 -21.33 7.94
C GLY A 56 7.30 -20.48 7.33
N GLU A 57 6.35 -20.08 8.18
CA GLU A 57 5.21 -19.22 7.78
C GLU A 57 5.56 -17.72 7.87
N TYR A 58 6.44 -17.35 8.80
CA TYR A 58 6.84 -15.97 9.04
C TYR A 58 8.33 -15.80 8.87
N ARG A 59 8.70 -14.65 8.31
CA ARG A 59 10.09 -14.23 8.22
C ARG A 59 10.26 -12.81 8.72
N ARG A 60 11.37 -12.59 9.42
CA ARG A 60 11.76 -11.24 9.84
C ARG A 60 12.27 -10.48 8.62
N VAL A 61 11.64 -9.34 8.34
CA VAL A 61 12.05 -8.40 7.29
C VAL A 61 12.48 -7.09 7.95
N LEU A 62 13.62 -6.55 7.53
CA LEU A 62 14.09 -5.23 7.95
C LEU A 62 13.34 -4.14 7.19
N PRO A 63 13.12 -2.96 7.81
CA PRO A 63 12.53 -1.81 7.11
C PRO A 63 13.33 -1.42 5.87
N LEU A 64 12.64 -0.81 4.89
CA LEU A 64 13.32 -0.16 3.77
C LEU A 64 14.16 1.02 4.28
N HIS A 65 15.25 1.32 3.59
CA HIS A 65 15.92 2.60 3.81
C HIS A 65 14.94 3.74 3.44
N PRO A 66 14.91 4.88 4.15
CA PRO A 66 13.99 5.97 3.84
C PRO A 66 14.04 6.42 2.37
N ASP A 67 15.23 6.45 1.77
CA ASP A 67 15.44 6.83 0.37
C ASP A 67 14.91 5.80 -0.66
N GLN A 68 14.52 4.60 -0.21
CA GLN A 68 13.96 3.54 -1.05
C GLN A 68 12.43 3.53 -1.03
N HIS A 69 11.80 4.42 -0.25
CA HIS A 69 10.35 4.51 -0.14
C HIS A 69 9.86 5.88 -0.60
N THR A 70 8.90 5.90 -1.52
CA THR A 70 8.25 7.14 -1.93
C THR A 70 7.03 7.39 -1.04
N SER A 71 7.12 8.39 -0.16
CA SER A 71 5.95 8.89 0.56
C SER A 71 5.21 9.89 -0.34
N ILE A 72 3.93 9.65 -0.58
CA ILE A 72 3.07 10.52 -1.38
C ILE A 72 2.04 11.13 -0.43
N ASP A 73 1.91 12.45 -0.44
CA ASP A 73 0.87 13.13 0.31
C ASP A 73 -0.51 12.74 -0.24
N GLY A 74 -1.44 12.39 0.64
CA GLY A 74 -2.76 11.89 0.22
C GLY A 74 -3.58 12.92 -0.55
N VAL A 75 -3.37 14.23 -0.32
CA VAL A 75 -4.03 15.28 -1.10
C VAL A 75 -3.40 15.38 -2.49
N GLU A 76 -2.08 15.32 -2.58
CA GLU A 76 -1.38 15.28 -3.88
C GLU A 76 -1.76 14.03 -4.70
N GLU A 77 -1.90 12.87 -4.06
CA GLU A 77 -2.37 11.64 -4.69
C GLU A 77 -3.80 11.81 -5.24
N LEU A 78 -4.72 12.39 -4.45
CA LEU A 78 -6.08 12.69 -4.90
C LEU A 78 -6.12 13.68 -6.06
N ILE A 79 -5.27 14.71 -6.05
CA ILE A 79 -5.13 15.66 -7.15
C ILE A 79 -4.70 14.95 -8.43
N SER A 80 -3.74 14.02 -8.35
CA SER A 80 -3.25 13.25 -9.49
C SER A 80 -4.35 12.43 -10.18
N TRP A 81 -5.41 12.09 -9.45
CA TRP A 81 -6.59 11.38 -9.97
C TRP A 81 -7.68 12.31 -10.50
N GLY A 82 -7.43 13.61 -10.54
CA GLY A 82 -8.38 14.62 -11.03
C GLY A 82 -9.44 15.01 -10.01
N ALA A 83 -9.13 14.98 -8.72
CA ALA A 83 -10.01 15.49 -7.67
C ALA A 83 -9.68 16.94 -7.24
N ALA A 84 -8.83 17.64 -7.99
CA ALA A 84 -8.35 18.98 -7.63
C ALA A 84 -9.51 19.96 -7.34
N GLU A 85 -10.55 19.94 -8.18
CA GLU A 85 -11.73 20.80 -8.03
C GLU A 85 -12.67 20.41 -6.89
N LYS A 86 -12.43 19.26 -6.24
CA LYS A 86 -13.23 18.72 -5.13
C LYS A 86 -12.57 18.94 -3.77
N ILE A 87 -11.36 19.50 -3.74
CA ILE A 87 -10.63 19.79 -2.51
C ILE A 87 -11.04 21.16 -1.98
N ILE A 88 -11.40 21.21 -0.70
CA ILE A 88 -11.76 22.45 0.00
C ILE A 88 -10.63 22.80 0.96
N HIS A 89 -10.07 23.99 0.82
CA HIS A 89 -9.15 24.55 1.79
C HIS A 89 -9.94 25.33 2.84
N ALA A 90 -9.98 24.82 4.06
CA ALA A 90 -10.62 25.50 5.18
C ALA A 90 -9.55 26.14 6.08
N ASP A 91 -9.70 27.44 6.39
CA ASP A 91 -8.85 28.11 7.36
C ASP A 91 -9.28 27.72 8.78
N VAL A 92 -8.43 26.93 9.45
CA VAL A 92 -8.67 26.47 10.83
C VAL A 92 -8.61 27.60 11.87
N ASN A 93 -8.03 28.75 11.53
CA ASN A 93 -8.03 29.93 12.39
C ASN A 93 -9.31 30.77 12.23
N ASN A 94 -10.15 30.44 11.24
CA ASN A 94 -11.47 31.02 11.05
C ASN A 94 -12.54 29.93 10.92
N PRO A 95 -12.92 29.29 12.04
CA PRO A 95 -13.82 28.14 12.03
C PRO A 95 -15.22 28.46 11.51
N ALA A 96 -15.67 29.72 11.57
CA ALA A 96 -16.97 30.13 11.04
C ALA A 96 -16.99 30.04 9.50
N GLN A 97 -15.94 30.52 8.84
CA GLN A 97 -15.79 30.45 7.38
C GLN A 97 -15.61 29.00 6.92
N ALA A 98 -14.79 28.21 7.63
CA ALA A 98 -14.60 26.79 7.35
C ALA A 98 -15.92 25.99 7.34
N ILE A 99 -16.82 26.27 8.29
CA ILE A 99 -18.14 25.63 8.37
C ILE A 99 -19.02 26.02 7.17
N GLU A 100 -18.98 27.28 6.75
CA GLU A 100 -19.75 27.76 5.60
C GLU A 100 -19.27 27.12 4.29
N ASP A 101 -17.95 27.04 4.08
CA ASP A 101 -17.36 26.41 2.90
C ASP A 101 -17.72 24.92 2.79
N ILE A 102 -17.70 24.20 3.93
CA ILE A 102 -18.13 22.80 4.00
C ILE A 102 -19.62 22.65 3.67
N ARG A 103 -20.49 23.53 4.19
CA ARG A 103 -21.94 23.50 3.93
C ARG A 103 -22.26 23.76 2.46
N ARG A 104 -21.57 24.73 1.85
CA ARG A 104 -21.72 25.08 0.44
C ARG A 104 -21.44 23.89 -0.47
N VAL A 105 -20.39 23.11 -0.20
CA VAL A 105 -20.05 21.93 -1.01
C VAL A 105 -21.00 20.76 -0.76
N ARG A 106 -21.57 20.62 0.44
CA ARG A 106 -22.55 19.57 0.76
C ARG A 106 -23.96 19.84 0.20
N GLY A 107 -24.22 20.97 -0.43
CA GLY A 107 -25.53 21.32 -1.00
C GLY A 107 -26.62 21.57 0.06
N ASN A 108 -26.24 21.83 1.31
CA ASN A 108 -27.15 22.09 2.43
C ASN A 108 -27.25 23.60 2.72
N THR A 109 -27.62 24.40 1.71
CA THR A 109 -28.08 25.79 1.91
C THR A 109 -29.54 25.83 2.32
#